data_AF-A0A398DMI1-F1
#
_entry.id   AF-A0A398DMI1-F1
#
_cell.length_a   1.000
_cell.length_b   1.000
_cell.length_c   1.000
_cell.angle_alpha   90.00
_cell.angle_beta   90.00
_cell.angle_gamma   90.00
#
_symmetry.space_group_name_H-M   'P 1'
#
loop_
_entity.id
_entity.type
_entity.pdbx_description
1 polymer ?
#
loop_
_entity_poly.entity_id
_entity_poly.type
_entity_poly.pdbx_seq_one_letter_code
_entity_poly.pdbx_strand_id
1 'polypeptide(L)'
;MKLNKLIAIVILVLLVGMVAWGCWNWLSPKKATPTVDLPVGDDMATQIKKGTTIYTTENVPAFVLNGTDAVTTDFSATVKVINVLDTRTIRVEILSPVSFSHQGPGNMGYLYLCVPLSTKADQLADGSEVFGGNGYPQIIAGQEYNISGVLQPYWLDYPRVYIPSAVEFKRAPVSLEGPQINMMGEISTTRYDVVPLSWNVGWNTLQASESPVVYMSDVNNGGPLCWQPGPPVRVVQQWSYLSKKPLITTISKDVNLLTPPEGMQYLSTKDGEIKRWYVPEENVFVTVPGELDTLPPYQTLGGKTLTITEQGISSGSKAKTLTVPVPSALTQIVVVYGSGSINNGFALIEAANKGKYQAFDGIWLLRMSDGKATWIQCGNRVAFTEGFIADQEASFARVGSLLYFTHSHNGQIGCIDTAAALPSITLPEKINILLPQLYSKGPTSEQTVGPLQAQLASDNGTLIIEYPDANWDSLYYAVDASGTVLGNLHIDKTSITSFDAKGKQGSSISTPGGISFPSIDLFE
;
A
#
# COMPACT_ATOMS: atom_id res chain seq x y z
N MET A 1 -41.45 2.21 -59.02
CA MET A 1 -41.38 1.24 -57.90
C MET A 1 -40.58 1.87 -56.75
N LYS A 2 -40.99 3.05 -56.26
CA LYS A 2 -41.68 3.33 -54.97
C LYS A 2 -40.84 2.94 -53.73
N LEU A 3 -40.24 3.96 -53.13
CA LEU A 3 -39.44 4.06 -51.88
C LEU A 3 -39.78 3.03 -50.78
N ASN A 4 -41.05 2.63 -50.66
CA ASN A 4 -41.51 1.62 -49.72
C ASN A 4 -40.90 0.23 -49.92
N LYS A 5 -40.52 -0.15 -51.16
CA LYS A 5 -39.85 -1.44 -51.39
C LYS A 5 -38.40 -1.43 -50.91
N LEU A 6 -37.71 -0.30 -51.00
CA LEU A 6 -36.33 -0.17 -50.54
C LEU A 6 -36.26 -0.23 -49.01
N ILE A 7 -37.17 0.47 -48.32
CA ILE A 7 -37.27 0.44 -46.86
C ILE A 7 -37.59 -0.97 -46.36
N ALA A 8 -38.51 -1.67 -47.02
CA ALA A 8 -38.83 -3.06 -46.67
C ALA A 8 -37.62 -4.00 -46.81
N ILE A 9 -36.79 -3.82 -47.84
CA ILE A 9 -35.58 -4.62 -48.04
C ILE A 9 -34.55 -4.32 -46.95
N VAL A 10 -34.34 -3.06 -46.58
CA VAL A 10 -33.39 -2.68 -45.51
C VAL A 10 -33.81 -3.25 -44.17
N ILE A 11 -35.09 -3.18 -43.83
CA ILE A 11 -35.64 -3.77 -42.59
C ILE A 11 -35.46 -5.29 -42.58
N LEU A 12 -35.70 -5.95 -43.73
CA LEU A 12 -35.53 -7.40 -43.85
C LEU A 12 -34.06 -7.81 -43.63
N VAL A 13 -33.11 -7.08 -44.21
CA VAL A 13 -31.67 -7.35 -44.05
C VAL A 13 -31.23 -7.17 -42.60
N LEU A 14 -31.73 -6.15 -41.90
CA LEU A 14 -31.45 -5.93 -40.48
C LEU A 14 -32.03 -7.04 -39.59
N LEU A 15 -33.25 -7.51 -39.90
CA LEU A 15 -33.89 -8.63 -39.20
C LEU A 15 -33.10 -9.93 -39.39
N VAL A 16 -32.68 -10.23 -40.62
CA VAL A 16 -31.85 -11.41 -40.89
C VAL A 16 -30.49 -11.31 -40.21
N GLY A 17 -29.88 -10.12 -40.17
CA GLY A 17 -28.62 -9.88 -39.45
C GLY A 17 -28.75 -10.10 -37.93
N MET A 18 -29.84 -9.61 -37.32
CA MET A 18 -30.10 -9.82 -35.90
C MET A 18 -30.41 -11.29 -35.57
N VAL A 19 -31.15 -11.99 -36.42
CA VAL A 19 -31.41 -13.44 -36.25
C VAL A 19 -30.13 -14.24 -36.44
N ALA A 20 -29.30 -13.91 -37.43
CA ALA A 20 -28.01 -14.57 -37.66
C ALA A 20 -27.04 -14.35 -36.49
N TRP A 21 -26.98 -13.14 -35.94
CA TRP A 21 -26.16 -12.85 -34.75
C TRP A 21 -26.70 -13.55 -33.49
N GLY A 22 -28.02 -13.52 -33.28
CA GLY A 22 -28.65 -14.26 -32.18
C GLY A 22 -28.42 -15.77 -32.27
N CYS A 23 -28.54 -16.34 -33.48
CA CYS A 23 -28.24 -17.75 -33.73
C CYS A 23 -26.74 -18.05 -33.55
N TRP A 24 -25.84 -17.16 -33.97
CA TRP A 24 -24.40 -17.33 -33.78
C TRP A 24 -24.04 -17.30 -32.28
N ASN A 25 -24.62 -16.41 -31.49
CA ASN A 25 -24.40 -16.37 -30.03
C ASN A 25 -25.01 -17.58 -29.30
N TRP A 26 -26.12 -18.13 -29.80
CA TRP A 26 -26.75 -19.31 -29.21
C TRP A 26 -26.02 -20.62 -29.60
N LEU A 27 -25.58 -20.73 -30.86
CA LEU A 27 -24.93 -21.93 -31.41
C LEU A 27 -23.40 -21.91 -31.27
N SER A 28 -22.79 -20.79 -30.89
CA SER A 28 -21.37 -20.76 -30.53
C SER A 28 -21.18 -21.68 -29.32
N PRO A 29 -20.32 -22.70 -29.41
CA PRO A 29 -20.00 -23.53 -28.26
C PRO A 29 -19.42 -22.61 -27.19
N LYS A 30 -20.14 -22.44 -26.08
CA LYS A 30 -19.57 -21.82 -24.88
C LYS A 30 -18.30 -22.61 -24.61
N LYS A 31 -17.14 -21.95 -24.66
CA LYS A 31 -15.86 -22.58 -24.30
C LYS A 31 -16.08 -23.28 -22.97
N ALA A 32 -16.07 -24.60 -22.98
CA ALA A 32 -16.14 -25.37 -21.75
C ALA A 32 -14.92 -24.96 -20.92
N THR A 33 -15.16 -24.42 -19.73
CA THR A 33 -14.10 -24.18 -18.76
C THR A 33 -13.38 -25.51 -18.56
N PRO A 34 -12.03 -25.57 -18.65
CA PRO A 34 -11.31 -26.79 -18.34
C PRO A 34 -11.69 -27.25 -16.93
N THR A 35 -11.92 -28.55 -16.73
CA THR A 35 -12.27 -29.11 -15.43
C THR A 35 -11.19 -30.09 -14.99
N VAL A 36 -10.91 -30.13 -13.69
CA VAL A 36 -9.95 -31.03 -13.06
C VAL A 36 -10.71 -32.03 -12.18
N ASP A 37 -10.37 -33.31 -12.30
CA ASP A 37 -10.97 -34.37 -11.49
C ASP A 37 -10.38 -34.35 -10.07
N LEU A 38 -11.26 -34.33 -9.07
CA LEU A 38 -10.90 -34.38 -7.65
C LEU A 38 -11.10 -35.80 -7.11
N PRO A 39 -10.09 -36.40 -6.44
CA PRO A 39 -10.23 -37.72 -5.82
C PRO A 39 -11.39 -37.77 -4.82
N VAL A 40 -12.13 -38.88 -4.79
CA VAL A 40 -13.22 -39.09 -3.83
C VAL A 40 -12.65 -39.47 -2.47
N GLY A 41 -12.86 -38.61 -1.47
CA GLY A 41 -12.47 -38.87 -0.09
C GLY A 41 -13.47 -39.76 0.64
N ASP A 42 -12.98 -40.73 1.42
CA ASP A 42 -13.83 -41.60 2.24
C ASP A 42 -14.56 -40.83 3.34
N ASP A 43 -15.79 -41.22 3.64
CA ASP A 43 -16.45 -40.80 4.87
C ASP A 43 -15.84 -41.45 6.13
N MET A 44 -16.07 -40.86 7.30
CA MET A 44 -15.47 -41.35 8.55
C MET A 44 -15.97 -42.76 8.93
N ALA A 45 -17.19 -43.15 8.59
CA ALA A 45 -17.69 -44.50 8.81
C ALA A 45 -16.90 -45.55 7.99
N THR A 46 -16.54 -45.19 6.77
CA THR A 46 -15.70 -46.00 5.88
C THR A 46 -14.25 -46.02 6.35
N GLN A 47 -13.71 -44.90 6.82
CA GLN A 47 -12.38 -44.82 7.43
C GLN A 47 -12.26 -45.72 8.67
N ILE A 48 -13.28 -45.76 9.54
CA ILE A 48 -13.34 -46.68 10.69
C ILE A 48 -13.33 -48.13 10.24
N LYS A 49 -14.13 -48.50 9.22
CA LYS A 49 -14.18 -49.88 8.68
C LYS A 49 -12.87 -50.33 8.04
N LYS A 50 -12.10 -49.39 7.48
CA LYS A 50 -10.76 -49.66 6.92
C LYS A 50 -9.70 -49.95 8.00
N GLY A 51 -10.05 -49.79 9.29
CA GLY A 51 -9.21 -50.22 10.41
C GLY A 51 -8.07 -49.25 10.74
N THR A 52 -8.17 -47.99 10.34
CA THR A 52 -7.19 -46.96 10.71
C THR A 52 -7.31 -46.69 12.22
N THR A 53 -6.26 -46.99 12.99
CA THR A 53 -6.26 -47.03 14.47
C THR A 53 -6.66 -45.72 15.15
N ILE A 54 -6.54 -44.59 14.45
CA ILE A 54 -6.89 -43.26 14.97
C ILE A 54 -8.38 -42.90 14.80
N TYR A 55 -9.14 -43.63 13.98
CA TYR A 55 -10.57 -43.40 13.75
C TYR A 55 -11.38 -44.55 14.38
N THR A 56 -11.90 -44.31 15.57
CA THR A 56 -12.82 -45.21 16.27
C THR A 56 -14.14 -44.49 16.53
N THR A 57 -15.19 -45.25 16.85
CA THR A 57 -16.49 -44.68 17.28
C THR A 57 -16.38 -43.87 18.59
N GLU A 58 -15.28 -44.01 19.33
CA GLU A 58 -15.01 -43.25 20.55
C GLU A 58 -14.38 -41.87 20.25
N ASN A 59 -13.60 -41.75 19.16
CA ASN A 59 -12.84 -40.53 18.84
C ASN A 59 -13.45 -39.70 17.70
N VAL A 60 -14.44 -40.24 16.99
CA VAL A 60 -15.19 -39.51 15.96
C VAL A 60 -16.56 -39.12 16.53
N PRO A 61 -16.90 -37.82 16.59
CA PRO A 61 -18.20 -37.38 17.10
C PRO A 61 -19.36 -37.99 16.31
N ALA A 62 -20.44 -38.34 17.01
CA ALA A 62 -21.60 -39.03 16.42
C ALA A 62 -22.26 -38.23 15.27
N PHE A 63 -22.25 -36.89 15.32
CA PHE A 63 -22.75 -36.05 14.23
C PHE A 63 -21.95 -36.23 12.91
N VAL A 64 -20.67 -36.59 12.99
CA VAL A 64 -19.82 -36.85 11.81
C VAL A 64 -20.14 -38.20 11.18
N LEU A 65 -20.66 -39.15 11.97
CA LEU A 65 -21.02 -40.49 11.53
C LEU A 65 -22.45 -40.55 10.97
N ASN A 66 -23.40 -39.91 11.65
CA ASN A 66 -24.84 -40.09 11.39
C ASN A 66 -25.58 -38.81 10.99
N GLY A 67 -24.96 -37.63 11.14
CA GLY A 67 -25.52 -36.35 10.69
C GLY A 67 -26.75 -35.82 11.45
N THR A 68 -27.17 -36.48 12.54
CA THR A 68 -28.45 -36.22 13.23
C THR A 68 -28.35 -35.55 14.59
N ASP A 69 -27.17 -35.46 15.19
CA ASP A 69 -26.99 -34.93 16.54
C ASP A 69 -26.72 -33.43 16.54
N ALA A 70 -27.13 -32.74 17.61
CA ALA A 70 -26.81 -31.34 17.82
C ALA A 70 -25.28 -31.15 17.91
N VAL A 71 -24.76 -30.19 17.14
CA VAL A 71 -23.33 -29.90 17.08
C VAL A 71 -23.02 -28.70 17.97
N THR A 72 -22.05 -28.85 18.87
CA THR A 72 -21.40 -27.72 19.55
C THR A 72 -20.02 -27.52 18.95
N THR A 73 -19.82 -26.44 18.22
CA THR A 73 -18.50 -26.07 17.66
C THR A 73 -17.60 -25.56 18.79
N ASP A 74 -16.42 -26.14 18.94
CA ASP A 74 -15.42 -25.76 19.94
C ASP A 74 -14.18 -25.11 19.30
N PHE A 75 -14.18 -24.98 17.97
CA PHE A 75 -13.09 -24.42 17.19
C PHE A 75 -13.60 -23.36 16.20
N SER A 76 -12.88 -22.24 16.14
CA SER A 76 -13.08 -21.20 15.12
C SER A 76 -11.74 -20.57 14.77
N ALA A 77 -11.48 -20.37 13.47
CA ALA A 77 -10.25 -19.74 13.00
C ALA A 77 -10.42 -19.13 11.61
N THR A 78 -9.55 -18.17 11.29
CA THR A 78 -9.27 -17.76 9.91
C THR A 78 -8.15 -18.62 9.36
N VAL A 79 -8.34 -19.16 8.16
CA VAL A 79 -7.39 -20.06 7.51
C VAL A 79 -7.16 -19.69 6.05
N LYS A 80 -5.96 -19.88 5.55
CA LYS A 80 -5.61 -19.82 4.13
C LYS A 80 -5.59 -21.22 3.54
N VAL A 81 -6.36 -21.46 2.48
CA VAL A 81 -6.37 -22.76 1.80
C VAL A 81 -5.09 -22.95 1.02
N ILE A 82 -4.38 -24.04 1.28
CA ILE A 82 -3.14 -24.36 0.56
C ILE A 82 -3.46 -25.22 -0.65
N ASN A 83 -4.19 -26.32 -0.43
CA ASN A 83 -4.72 -27.16 -1.49
C ASN A 83 -5.91 -28.01 -0.99
N VAL A 84 -6.73 -28.46 -1.94
CA VAL A 84 -7.80 -29.44 -1.71
C VAL A 84 -7.26 -30.81 -2.10
N LEU A 85 -7.28 -31.76 -1.17
CA LEU A 85 -6.65 -33.07 -1.36
C LEU A 85 -7.61 -34.09 -1.98
N ASP A 86 -8.88 -34.03 -1.56
CA ASP A 86 -9.97 -34.88 -2.01
C ASP A 86 -11.32 -34.18 -1.75
N THR A 87 -12.44 -34.82 -2.11
CA THR A 87 -13.79 -34.24 -1.92
C THR A 87 -14.16 -33.92 -0.46
N ARG A 88 -13.39 -34.35 0.54
CA ARG A 88 -13.67 -34.14 1.97
C ARG A 88 -12.50 -33.53 2.75
N THR A 89 -11.29 -33.51 2.22
CA THR A 89 -10.09 -33.09 2.96
C THR A 89 -9.44 -31.87 2.32
N ILE A 90 -9.26 -30.82 3.13
CA ILE A 90 -8.56 -29.58 2.74
C ILE A 90 -7.36 -29.37 3.65
N ARG A 91 -6.21 -29.00 3.08
CA ARG A 91 -5.03 -28.55 3.83
C ARG A 91 -5.02 -27.02 3.90
N VAL A 92 -4.76 -26.50 5.09
CA VAL A 92 -4.82 -25.06 5.35
C VAL A 92 -3.64 -24.57 6.21
N GLU A 93 -3.36 -23.27 6.14
CA GLU A 93 -2.56 -22.52 7.10
C GLU A 93 -3.52 -21.73 8.00
N ILE A 94 -3.35 -21.82 9.31
CA ILE A 94 -4.15 -21.13 10.32
C ILE A 94 -3.51 -19.76 10.58
N LEU A 95 -4.28 -18.70 10.36
CA LEU A 95 -3.81 -17.32 10.47
C LEU A 95 -4.15 -16.69 11.82
N SER A 96 -5.22 -17.15 12.48
CA SER A 96 -5.62 -16.63 13.80
C SER A 96 -4.72 -17.17 14.93
N PRO A 97 -4.43 -16.38 15.97
CA PRO A 97 -3.77 -16.87 17.18
C PRO A 97 -4.73 -17.79 17.96
N VAL A 98 -4.76 -19.06 17.59
CA VAL A 98 -5.48 -20.11 18.32
C VAL A 98 -4.50 -20.94 19.12
N SER A 99 -4.90 -21.36 20.32
CA SER A 99 -4.12 -22.23 21.21
C SER A 99 -4.11 -23.67 20.66
N PHE A 100 -3.38 -23.90 19.57
CA PHE A 100 -2.96 -25.23 19.16
C PHE A 100 -1.80 -25.67 20.06
N SER A 101 -2.06 -26.55 21.02
CA SER A 101 -0.97 -27.17 21.77
C SER A 101 -0.29 -28.22 20.89
N HIS A 102 0.84 -27.84 20.28
CA HIS A 102 1.98 -28.67 19.81
C HIS A 102 2.24 -28.94 18.30
N GLN A 103 3.48 -28.54 17.92
CA GLN A 103 4.59 -29.28 17.25
C GLN A 103 4.51 -29.75 15.78
N GLY A 104 3.99 -28.93 14.87
CA GLY A 104 4.37 -28.96 13.45
C GLY A 104 5.11 -27.68 13.01
N PRO A 105 5.99 -27.72 11.99
CA PRO A 105 6.56 -26.50 11.42
C PRO A 105 5.47 -25.74 10.64
N GLY A 106 5.26 -24.46 11.00
CA GLY A 106 4.24 -23.59 10.39
C GLY A 106 2.84 -23.92 10.90
N ASN A 107 1.96 -22.93 10.97
CA ASN A 107 0.58 -23.03 11.50
C ASN A 107 -0.34 -23.92 10.63
N MET A 108 0.06 -25.13 10.27
CA MET A 108 -0.60 -26.00 9.28
C MET A 108 -1.70 -26.84 9.91
N GLY A 109 -2.85 -26.96 9.24
CA GLY A 109 -4.01 -27.73 9.68
C GLY A 109 -4.70 -28.51 8.57
N TYR A 110 -5.59 -29.44 8.97
CA TYR A 110 -6.43 -30.23 8.07
C TYR A 110 -7.90 -30.07 8.42
N LEU A 111 -8.72 -29.77 7.43
CA LEU A 111 -10.17 -29.71 7.56
C LEU A 111 -10.79 -30.97 6.98
N TYR A 112 -11.78 -31.51 7.67
CA TYR A 112 -12.65 -32.56 7.15
C TYR A 112 -14.06 -32.00 6.94
N LEU A 113 -14.55 -32.07 5.70
CA LEU A 113 -15.88 -31.64 5.32
C LEU A 113 -16.88 -32.78 5.51
N CYS A 114 -17.84 -32.58 6.42
CA CYS A 114 -18.93 -33.54 6.63
C CYS A 114 -19.84 -33.66 5.40
N VAL A 115 -19.96 -32.58 4.62
CA VAL A 115 -20.60 -32.58 3.29
C VAL A 115 -19.51 -32.57 2.21
N PRO A 116 -19.51 -33.50 1.24
CA PRO A 116 -18.44 -33.57 0.24
C PRO A 116 -18.55 -32.45 -0.80
N LEU A 117 -17.41 -32.03 -1.33
CA LEU A 117 -17.28 -31.23 -2.53
C LEU A 117 -17.68 -32.04 -3.79
N SER A 118 -17.86 -31.33 -4.89
CA SER A 118 -17.98 -31.91 -6.22
C SER A 118 -16.71 -32.70 -6.57
N THR A 119 -16.85 -33.78 -7.33
CA THR A 119 -15.72 -34.55 -7.88
C THR A 119 -15.01 -33.82 -9.03
N LYS A 120 -15.49 -32.62 -9.39
CA LYS A 120 -14.94 -31.77 -10.45
C LYS A 120 -14.72 -30.35 -9.95
N ALA A 121 -13.57 -29.79 -10.29
CA ALA A 121 -13.21 -28.40 -10.08
C ALA A 121 -13.13 -27.66 -11.42
N ASP A 122 -13.49 -26.39 -11.44
CA ASP A 122 -13.34 -25.52 -12.61
C ASP A 122 -11.93 -24.90 -12.62
N GLN A 123 -11.31 -24.76 -13.80
CA GLN A 123 -10.03 -24.06 -13.94
C GLN A 123 -10.23 -22.65 -14.49
N LEU A 124 -9.77 -21.64 -13.77
CA LEU A 124 -9.82 -20.24 -14.18
C LEU A 124 -8.76 -19.91 -15.24
N ALA A 125 -8.91 -18.74 -15.87
CA ALA A 125 -8.04 -18.28 -16.95
C ALA A 125 -6.58 -18.06 -16.52
N ASP A 126 -6.35 -17.85 -15.22
CA ASP A 126 -5.02 -17.73 -14.60
C ASP A 126 -4.42 -19.10 -14.21
N GLY A 127 -5.12 -20.20 -14.49
CA GLY A 127 -4.71 -21.57 -14.17
C GLY A 127 -5.13 -22.05 -12.79
N SER A 128 -5.74 -21.20 -11.95
CA SER A 128 -6.20 -21.58 -10.61
C SER A 128 -7.43 -22.50 -10.64
N GLU A 129 -7.51 -23.42 -9.67
CA GLU A 129 -8.59 -24.40 -9.56
C GLU A 129 -9.64 -23.94 -8.54
N VAL A 130 -10.91 -24.04 -8.91
CA VAL A 130 -12.07 -23.62 -8.14
C VAL A 130 -12.91 -24.83 -7.78
N PHE A 131 -12.90 -25.18 -6.51
CA PHE A 131 -13.61 -26.33 -5.98
C PHE A 131 -14.99 -25.89 -5.46
N GLY A 132 -16.04 -26.48 -6.01
CA GLY A 132 -17.42 -26.25 -5.59
C GLY A 132 -18.01 -27.47 -4.88
N GLY A 133 -19.17 -27.30 -4.27
CA GLY A 133 -19.92 -28.38 -3.62
C GLY A 133 -21.29 -27.90 -3.18
N ASN A 134 -22.15 -28.80 -2.74
CA ASN A 134 -23.49 -28.42 -2.26
C ASN A 134 -23.36 -27.55 -1.00
N GLY A 135 -23.63 -26.26 -1.15
CA GLY A 135 -23.71 -25.27 -0.07
C GLY A 135 -22.40 -24.56 0.28
N TYR A 136 -21.23 -25.03 -0.17
CA TYR A 136 -19.94 -24.37 0.09
C TYR A 136 -19.74 -23.16 -0.83
N PRO A 137 -19.06 -22.09 -0.38
CA PRO A 137 -18.54 -21.09 -1.29
C PRO A 137 -17.52 -21.73 -2.25
N GLN A 138 -17.25 -21.09 -3.37
CA GLN A 138 -16.14 -21.48 -4.24
C GLN A 138 -14.83 -21.45 -3.46
N ILE A 139 -14.19 -22.63 -3.33
CA ILE A 139 -12.94 -22.81 -2.61
C ILE A 139 -11.80 -22.69 -3.60
N ILE A 140 -10.83 -21.82 -3.32
CA ILE A 140 -9.70 -21.53 -4.22
C ILE A 140 -8.42 -21.57 -3.38
N ALA A 141 -7.41 -22.28 -3.87
CA ALA A 141 -6.10 -22.30 -3.24
C ALA A 141 -5.50 -20.88 -3.17
N GLY A 142 -4.83 -20.57 -2.06
CA GLY A 142 -4.27 -19.26 -1.75
C GLY A 142 -5.26 -18.24 -1.15
N GLN A 143 -6.56 -18.53 -1.13
CA GLN A 143 -7.59 -17.65 -0.54
C GLN A 143 -7.86 -17.98 0.93
N GLU A 144 -8.41 -17.00 1.65
CA GLU A 144 -8.72 -17.08 3.07
C GLU A 144 -10.20 -17.36 3.35
N TYR A 145 -10.45 -18.11 4.42
CA TYR A 145 -11.76 -18.58 4.84
C TYR A 145 -11.88 -18.51 6.36
N ASN A 146 -13.06 -18.08 6.84
CA ASN A 146 -13.43 -18.23 8.23
C ASN A 146 -14.14 -19.57 8.40
N ILE A 147 -13.62 -20.38 9.31
CA ILE A 147 -14.14 -21.71 9.60
C ILE A 147 -14.61 -21.81 11.04
N SER A 148 -15.65 -22.61 11.27
CA SER A 148 -16.03 -23.07 12.59
C SER A 148 -16.32 -24.57 12.54
N GLY A 149 -16.02 -25.28 13.63
CA GLY A 149 -16.12 -26.72 13.61
C GLY A 149 -15.81 -27.36 14.96
N VAL A 150 -15.60 -28.67 14.91
CA VAL A 150 -15.23 -29.48 16.07
C VAL A 150 -13.82 -29.99 15.90
N LEU A 151 -12.93 -29.63 16.83
CA LEU A 151 -11.54 -30.07 16.80
C LEU A 151 -11.43 -31.53 17.28
N GLN A 152 -10.71 -32.37 16.53
CA GLN A 152 -10.36 -33.70 17.00
C GLN A 152 -9.53 -33.65 18.30
N PRO A 153 -9.57 -34.71 19.12
CA PRO A 153 -8.80 -34.75 20.37
C PRO A 153 -7.32 -34.37 20.17
N TYR A 154 -6.84 -33.47 21.04
CA TYR A 154 -5.54 -32.78 20.94
C TYR A 154 -4.31 -33.69 21.08
N TRP A 155 -4.48 -34.96 21.45
CA TRP A 155 -3.39 -35.93 21.58
C TRP A 155 -3.04 -36.65 20.27
N LEU A 156 -3.70 -36.31 19.15
CA LEU A 156 -3.36 -36.78 17.81
C LEU A 156 -2.29 -35.87 17.16
N ASP A 157 -1.37 -36.44 16.38
CA ASP A 157 -0.27 -35.69 15.73
C ASP A 157 -0.75 -34.66 14.69
N TYR A 158 -1.93 -34.89 14.08
CA TYR A 158 -2.57 -33.98 13.13
C TYR A 158 -4.09 -33.97 13.32
N PRO A 159 -4.61 -33.29 14.36
CA PRO A 159 -6.04 -33.29 14.62
C PRO A 159 -6.75 -32.54 13.50
N ARG A 160 -7.78 -33.16 12.94
CA ARG A 160 -8.65 -32.53 11.94
C ARG A 160 -9.67 -31.63 12.62
N VAL A 161 -10.07 -30.57 11.93
CA VAL A 161 -11.27 -29.83 12.28
C VAL A 161 -12.42 -30.37 11.44
N TYR A 162 -13.44 -30.93 12.10
CA TYR A 162 -14.67 -31.36 11.45
C TYR A 162 -15.55 -30.15 11.17
N ILE A 163 -15.81 -29.89 9.88
CA ILE A 163 -16.68 -28.82 9.40
C ILE A 163 -18.08 -29.41 9.21
N PRO A 164 -19.04 -29.14 10.13
CA PRO A 164 -20.32 -29.85 10.17
C PRO A 164 -21.20 -29.55 8.97
N SER A 165 -21.15 -28.32 8.46
CA SER A 165 -21.93 -27.88 7.32
C SER A 165 -21.21 -26.78 6.56
N ALA A 166 -21.68 -26.51 5.36
CA ALA A 166 -21.14 -25.45 4.53
C ALA A 166 -21.37 -24.03 5.09
N VAL A 167 -22.35 -23.86 5.99
CA VAL A 167 -22.57 -22.59 6.70
C VAL A 167 -21.35 -22.23 7.57
N GLU A 168 -20.64 -23.22 8.07
CA GLU A 168 -19.45 -23.02 8.92
C GLU A 168 -18.16 -22.83 8.14
N PHE A 169 -18.24 -22.73 6.80
CA PHE A 169 -17.10 -22.48 5.93
C PHE A 169 -17.43 -21.30 5.03
N LYS A 170 -16.99 -20.11 5.43
CA LYS A 170 -17.30 -18.87 4.72
C LYS A 170 -16.04 -18.31 4.12
N ARG A 171 -16.11 -17.84 2.87
CA ARG A 171 -15.03 -17.02 2.31
C ARG A 171 -14.79 -15.89 3.30
N ALA A 172 -13.55 -15.76 3.77
CA ALA A 172 -13.21 -14.63 4.60
C ALA A 172 -13.51 -13.38 3.75
N PRO A 173 -14.03 -12.30 4.34
CA PRO A 173 -13.92 -11.00 3.69
C PRO A 173 -12.46 -10.85 3.26
N VAL A 174 -12.21 -10.37 2.04
CA VAL A 174 -10.87 -10.02 1.54
C VAL A 174 -10.02 -9.52 2.71
N SER A 175 -8.92 -10.24 3.02
CA SER A 175 -8.12 -10.15 4.26
C SER A 175 -8.58 -9.05 5.23
N LEU A 176 -9.19 -9.47 6.34
CA LEU A 176 -9.60 -8.58 7.43
C LEU A 176 -8.45 -7.75 8.01
N GLU A 177 -7.19 -8.00 7.66
CA GLU A 177 -6.07 -7.18 8.15
C GLU A 177 -6.08 -5.77 7.56
N GLY A 178 -6.70 -5.56 6.39
CA GLY A 178 -6.47 -4.32 5.64
C GLY A 178 -4.95 -4.06 5.52
N PRO A 179 -4.54 -2.83 5.19
CA PRO A 179 -3.12 -2.50 5.29
C PRO A 179 -2.69 -2.38 6.75
N GLN A 180 -1.52 -2.95 7.06
CA GLN A 180 -0.79 -2.64 8.28
C GLN A 180 0.10 -1.43 8.00
N ILE A 181 -0.19 -0.29 8.63
CA ILE A 181 0.55 0.95 8.45
C ILE A 181 1.49 1.12 9.64
N ASN A 182 2.78 1.27 9.36
CA ASN A 182 3.79 1.53 10.37
C ASN A 182 3.89 3.04 10.63
N MET A 183 4.10 3.40 11.88
CA MET A 183 4.25 4.78 12.33
C MET A 183 5.29 4.84 13.45
N MET A 184 5.75 6.04 13.75
CA MET A 184 6.55 6.36 14.91
C MET A 184 5.77 7.34 15.76
N GLY A 185 5.50 6.99 17.02
CA GLY A 185 4.73 7.81 17.95
C GLY A 185 5.60 8.36 19.07
N GLU A 186 5.42 9.64 19.37
CA GLU A 186 6.00 10.25 20.57
C GLU A 186 5.31 9.70 21.82
N ILE A 187 6.03 9.54 22.94
CA ILE A 187 5.44 9.06 24.21
C ILE A 187 5.79 9.91 25.43
N SER A 188 6.52 11.02 25.27
CA SER A 188 6.94 11.90 26.36
C SER A 188 6.98 13.37 25.93
N THR A 189 6.59 14.26 26.84
CA THR A 189 6.52 15.72 26.62
C THR A 189 7.83 16.46 26.86
N THR A 190 8.85 15.80 27.42
CA THR A 190 10.08 16.46 27.93
C THR A 190 11.36 16.05 27.20
N ARG A 191 11.33 14.89 26.54
CA ARG A 191 12.33 14.35 25.60
C ARG A 191 11.54 13.48 24.63
N TYR A 192 11.72 13.66 23.32
CA TYR A 192 10.98 12.91 22.31
C TYR A 192 11.56 11.50 22.20
N ASP A 193 11.19 10.68 23.17
CA ASP A 193 11.29 9.24 23.11
C ASP A 193 10.23 8.77 22.12
N VAL A 194 10.67 8.13 21.05
CA VAL A 194 9.79 7.69 19.96
C VAL A 194 9.71 6.17 19.97
N VAL A 195 8.49 5.65 19.88
CA VAL A 195 8.21 4.21 19.83
C VAL A 195 7.63 3.82 18.46
N PRO A 196 7.94 2.61 17.96
CA PRO A 196 7.21 2.05 16.84
C PRO A 196 5.74 1.87 17.19
N LEU A 197 4.89 2.33 16.29
CA LEU A 197 3.45 2.12 16.28
C LEU A 197 3.06 1.33 15.03
N SER A 198 2.02 0.51 15.13
CA SER A 198 1.38 -0.09 13.96
C SER A 198 -0.12 0.08 14.02
N TRP A 199 -0.69 0.39 12.87
CA TRP A 199 -2.13 0.50 12.65
C TRP A 199 -2.58 -0.58 11.70
N ASN A 200 -3.33 -1.55 12.21
CA ASN A 200 -4.04 -2.52 11.40
C ASN A 200 -5.39 -1.90 11.02
N VAL A 201 -5.50 -1.43 9.78
CA VAL A 201 -6.67 -0.69 9.31
C VAL A 201 -7.90 -1.59 9.27
N GLY A 202 -7.75 -2.85 8.84
CA GLY A 202 -8.88 -3.76 8.68
C GLY A 202 -9.47 -4.23 10.02
N TRP A 203 -8.64 -4.41 11.04
CA TRP A 203 -9.08 -4.71 12.41
C TRP A 203 -9.41 -3.47 13.22
N ASN A 204 -9.10 -2.28 12.70
CA ASN A 204 -9.27 -1.01 13.41
C ASN A 204 -8.57 -1.03 14.79
N THR A 205 -7.32 -1.51 14.78
CA THR A 205 -6.50 -1.64 15.99
C THR A 205 -5.15 -0.97 15.83
N LEU A 206 -4.66 -0.41 16.93
CA LEU A 206 -3.37 0.23 17.12
C LEU A 206 -2.56 -0.60 18.12
N GLN A 207 -1.27 -0.72 17.85
CA GLN A 207 -0.31 -1.34 18.75
C GLN A 207 0.91 -0.44 18.88
N ALA A 208 1.40 -0.26 20.10
CA ALA A 208 2.64 0.43 20.41
C ALA A 208 3.67 -0.53 20.94
N SER A 209 4.94 -0.30 20.59
CA SER A 209 6.07 -0.88 21.32
C SER A 209 6.12 -0.31 22.74
N GLU A 210 6.47 -1.16 23.70
CA GLU A 210 6.67 -0.75 25.10
C GLU A 210 7.99 0.01 25.33
N SER A 211 8.92 -0.05 24.37
CA SER A 211 10.27 0.51 24.52
C SER A 211 10.55 1.63 23.50
N PRO A 212 11.04 2.80 23.95
CA PRO A 212 11.61 3.81 23.07
C PRO A 212 12.75 3.23 22.23
N VAL A 213 12.80 3.63 20.97
CA VAL A 213 13.84 3.18 20.03
C VAL A 213 14.72 4.31 19.53
N VAL A 214 14.20 5.55 19.53
CA VAL A 214 14.89 6.75 19.06
C VAL A 214 14.72 7.88 20.06
N TYR A 215 15.80 8.65 20.26
CA TYR A 215 15.82 9.88 21.05
C TYR A 215 16.16 11.08 20.15
N MET A 216 15.30 12.08 20.11
CA MET A 216 15.55 13.35 19.41
C MET A 216 15.90 14.46 20.39
N SER A 217 17.03 15.15 20.17
CA SER A 217 17.57 16.15 21.10
C SER A 217 17.22 17.61 20.77
N ASP A 218 16.78 17.92 19.54
CA ASP A 218 16.55 19.29 19.08
C ASP A 218 15.60 19.36 17.87
N VAL A 219 14.29 19.45 18.13
CA VAL A 219 13.23 19.46 17.09
C VAL A 219 13.14 20.82 16.38
N ASN A 220 13.48 21.92 17.06
CA ASN A 220 13.40 23.25 16.45
C ASN A 220 14.44 23.45 15.34
N ASN A 221 15.51 22.63 15.34
CA ASN A 221 16.60 22.72 14.38
C ASN A 221 16.75 21.47 13.49
N GLY A 222 15.86 20.49 13.62
CA GLY A 222 15.85 19.24 12.85
C GLY A 222 14.43 18.87 12.48
N GLY A 223 14.16 18.79 11.17
CA GLY A 223 12.83 18.55 10.61
C GLY A 223 12.20 17.18 10.98
N PRO A 224 11.19 16.73 10.22
CA PRO A 224 10.43 15.53 10.58
C PRO A 224 11.32 14.28 10.69
N LEU A 225 11.02 13.38 11.63
CA LEU A 225 11.74 12.10 11.78
C LEU A 225 11.70 11.30 10.47
N CYS A 226 12.89 10.99 9.95
CA CYS A 226 13.10 10.35 8.66
C CYS A 226 13.49 8.88 8.85
N TRP A 227 12.59 7.95 8.53
CA TRP A 227 12.77 6.54 8.87
C TRP A 227 12.05 5.58 7.91
N GLN A 228 12.41 4.29 7.97
CA GLN A 228 11.79 3.20 7.23
C GLN A 228 11.51 2.01 8.16
N PRO A 229 10.40 1.27 7.93
CA PRO A 229 10.07 0.10 8.71
C PRO A 229 11.02 -1.06 8.42
N GLY A 230 11.09 -2.00 9.37
CA GLY A 230 11.89 -3.21 9.27
C GLY A 230 12.56 -3.56 10.61
N PRO A 231 12.95 -4.82 10.84
CA PRO A 231 13.79 -5.20 11.98
C PRO A 231 15.27 -5.35 11.55
N PRO A 232 16.21 -4.50 12.00
CA PRO A 232 16.01 -3.29 12.80
C PRO A 232 15.44 -2.12 11.98
N VAL A 233 14.77 -1.19 12.67
CA VAL A 233 14.17 0.02 12.06
C VAL A 233 15.30 0.89 11.55
N ARG A 234 15.18 1.40 10.33
CA ARG A 234 16.22 2.24 9.74
C ARG A 234 15.85 3.69 9.96
N VAL A 235 16.72 4.44 10.61
CA VAL A 235 16.49 5.85 10.91
C VAL A 235 17.63 6.63 10.28
N VAL A 236 17.30 7.63 9.47
CA VAL A 236 18.32 8.50 8.89
C VAL A 236 18.72 9.51 9.94
N GLN A 237 20.02 9.56 10.23
CA GLN A 237 20.57 10.57 11.12
C GLN A 237 20.28 11.96 10.54
N GLN A 238 19.84 12.88 11.39
CA GLN A 238 19.67 14.29 11.02
C GLN A 238 20.71 15.15 11.72
N TRP A 239 21.03 16.29 11.11
CA TRP A 239 21.98 17.26 11.61
C TRP A 239 21.35 18.63 11.74
N SER A 240 21.73 19.34 12.80
CA SER A 240 21.44 20.75 12.95
C SER A 240 22.13 21.53 11.83
N TYR A 241 21.37 22.29 11.05
CA TYR A 241 21.94 23.19 10.05
C TYR A 241 22.79 24.30 10.70
N LEU A 242 22.45 24.72 11.93
CA LEU A 242 23.19 25.73 12.70
C LEU A 242 24.49 25.18 13.31
N SER A 243 24.38 24.13 14.11
CA SER A 243 25.50 23.62 14.92
C SER A 243 26.31 22.55 14.21
N LYS A 244 25.81 22.02 13.09
CA LYS A 244 26.41 20.93 12.31
C LYS A 244 26.60 19.63 13.11
N LYS A 245 25.77 19.41 14.13
CA LYS A 245 25.81 18.23 15.02
C LYS A 245 24.63 17.28 14.77
N PRO A 246 24.82 15.96 15.00
CA PRO A 246 23.74 14.98 15.02
C PRO A 246 22.63 15.36 16.00
N LEU A 247 21.37 15.21 15.59
CA LEU A 247 20.17 15.54 16.39
C LEU A 247 19.42 14.33 16.95
N ILE A 248 19.77 13.15 16.45
CA ILE A 248 19.15 11.88 16.79
C ILE A 248 20.20 10.98 17.43
N THR A 249 19.81 10.27 18.47
CA THR A 249 20.63 9.21 19.08
C THR A 249 19.77 7.97 19.33
N THR A 250 20.42 6.82 19.42
CA THR A 250 19.78 5.57 19.85
C THR A 250 20.75 4.73 20.67
N ILE A 251 20.20 3.97 21.61
CA ILE A 251 20.90 2.90 22.34
C ILE A 251 20.23 1.54 22.08
N SER A 252 19.21 1.49 21.23
CA SER A 252 18.45 0.28 20.92
C SER A 252 19.16 -0.51 19.82
N LYS A 253 19.25 -1.83 20.03
CA LYS A 253 19.68 -2.79 19.00
C LYS A 253 18.65 -2.93 17.87
N ASP A 254 17.42 -2.49 18.10
CA ASP A 254 16.31 -2.58 17.16
C ASP A 254 16.29 -1.38 16.19
N VAL A 255 17.31 -0.51 16.23
CA VAL A 255 17.48 0.62 15.32
C VAL A 255 18.85 0.56 14.65
N ASN A 256 18.83 0.75 13.33
CA ASN A 256 20.00 1.04 12.53
C ASN A 256 20.00 2.51 12.15
N LEU A 257 20.95 3.26 12.71
CA LEU A 257 21.10 4.69 12.47
C LEU A 257 21.98 4.92 11.22
N LEU A 258 21.34 5.31 10.13
CA LEU A 258 21.97 5.55 8.84
C LEU A 258 22.58 6.95 8.80
N THR A 259 23.90 7.01 8.73
CA THR A 259 24.64 8.28 8.60
C THR A 259 24.89 8.58 7.13
N PRO A 260 24.33 9.66 6.55
CA PRO A 260 24.72 10.16 5.24
C PRO A 260 26.23 10.45 5.19
N PRO A 261 26.88 10.17 4.05
CA PRO A 261 28.29 10.49 3.85
C PRO A 261 28.61 11.97 4.08
N GLU A 262 29.86 12.26 4.43
CA GLU A 262 30.33 13.64 4.56
C GLU A 262 30.08 14.43 3.25
N GLY A 263 29.56 15.65 3.39
CA GLY A 263 29.10 16.47 2.25
C GLY A 263 27.64 16.25 1.86
N MET A 264 27.01 15.16 2.28
CA MET A 264 25.57 14.89 2.09
C MET A 264 24.75 15.10 3.37
N GLN A 265 25.38 15.45 4.50
CA GLN A 265 24.75 15.56 5.83
C GLN A 265 23.96 16.85 6.04
N TYR A 266 24.21 17.88 5.23
CA TYR A 266 23.62 19.21 5.39
C TYR A 266 22.83 19.58 4.13
N LEU A 267 21.63 20.13 4.34
CA LEU A 267 20.73 20.62 3.28
C LEU A 267 21.38 21.74 2.45
N SER A 268 22.19 22.58 3.09
CA SER A 268 22.89 23.69 2.44
C SER A 268 24.38 23.41 2.31
N THR A 269 24.88 23.55 1.08
CA THR A 269 26.30 23.49 0.75
C THR A 269 26.79 24.86 0.29
N LYS A 270 28.11 25.03 0.12
CA LYS A 270 28.66 26.26 -0.49
C LYS A 270 28.12 26.53 -1.88
N ASP A 271 27.62 25.49 -2.55
CA ASP A 271 27.17 25.52 -3.94
C ASP A 271 25.63 25.57 -4.07
N GLY A 272 24.89 25.66 -2.95
CA GLY A 272 23.42 25.74 -2.91
C GLY A 272 22.76 24.65 -2.08
N GLU A 273 21.43 24.60 -2.15
CA GLU A 273 20.63 23.53 -1.53
C GLU A 273 20.74 22.22 -2.32
N ILE A 274 20.67 21.09 -1.60
CA ILE A 274 20.59 19.76 -2.19
C ILE A 274 19.27 19.10 -1.81
N LYS A 275 18.80 18.22 -2.70
CA LYS A 275 17.80 17.20 -2.37
C LYS A 275 18.52 15.87 -2.27
N ARG A 276 18.13 15.07 -1.28
CA ARG A 276 18.73 13.75 -1.04
C ARG A 276 17.71 12.71 -0.63
N TRP A 277 18.04 11.47 -0.94
CA TRP A 277 17.29 10.32 -0.47
C TRP A 277 18.19 9.11 -0.26
N TYR A 278 17.67 8.12 0.46
CA TYR A 278 18.35 6.85 0.72
C TYR A 278 17.67 5.74 -0.08
N VAL A 279 18.48 4.90 -0.73
CA VAL A 279 18.02 3.78 -1.55
C VAL A 279 18.31 2.49 -0.78
N PRO A 280 17.29 1.84 -0.20
CA PRO A 280 17.48 0.71 0.72
C PRO A 280 18.06 -0.54 0.06
N GLU A 281 17.72 -0.76 -1.21
CA GLU A 281 18.09 -1.92 -2.02
C GLU A 281 19.58 -1.93 -2.31
N GLU A 282 20.15 -0.75 -2.53
CA GLU A 282 21.56 -0.54 -2.89
C GLU A 282 22.40 -0.08 -1.68
N ASN A 283 21.76 0.28 -0.56
CA ASN A 283 22.39 0.83 0.65
C ASN A 283 23.26 2.07 0.36
N VAL A 284 22.70 3.00 -0.43
CA VAL A 284 23.36 4.23 -0.89
C VAL A 284 22.50 5.46 -0.59
N PHE A 285 23.14 6.61 -0.46
CA PHE A 285 22.48 7.92 -0.53
C PHE A 285 22.66 8.50 -1.94
N VAL A 286 21.62 9.15 -2.43
CA VAL A 286 21.66 9.91 -3.68
C VAL A 286 21.44 11.38 -3.36
N THR A 287 22.22 12.26 -3.98
CA THR A 287 22.05 13.71 -3.90
C THR A 287 21.97 14.34 -5.28
N VAL A 288 21.22 15.44 -5.36
CA VAL A 288 21.08 16.27 -6.55
C VAL A 288 20.96 17.74 -6.13
N PRO A 289 21.49 18.71 -6.90
CA PRO A 289 21.22 20.13 -6.68
C PRO A 289 19.72 20.38 -6.64
N GLY A 290 19.26 21.08 -5.60
CA GLY A 290 17.83 21.39 -5.42
C GLY A 290 17.30 22.36 -6.47
N GLU A 291 18.17 23.25 -6.97
CA GLU A 291 17.80 24.24 -7.97
C GLU A 291 18.97 24.51 -8.92
N LEU A 292 18.65 24.73 -10.20
CA LEU A 292 19.54 25.40 -11.15
C LEU A 292 18.80 26.58 -11.77
N ASP A 293 19.36 27.78 -11.64
CA ASP A 293 18.85 29.00 -12.24
C ASP A 293 19.88 29.64 -13.18
N THR A 294 19.37 30.41 -14.13
CA THR A 294 20.14 31.31 -14.98
C THR A 294 20.74 32.46 -14.18
N LEU A 295 22.07 32.47 -14.06
CA LEU A 295 22.79 33.65 -13.59
C LEU A 295 23.11 34.59 -14.77
N PRO A 296 22.99 35.92 -14.61
CA PRO A 296 23.47 36.88 -15.61
C PRO A 296 24.92 36.58 -16.02
N PRO A 297 25.29 36.64 -17.31
CA PRO A 297 24.52 37.18 -18.45
C PRO A 297 23.68 36.13 -19.22
N TYR A 298 23.60 34.89 -18.74
CA TYR A 298 22.94 33.80 -19.45
C TYR A 298 21.42 33.97 -19.43
N GLN A 299 20.77 33.70 -20.56
CA GLN A 299 19.33 33.83 -20.72
C GLN A 299 18.58 32.50 -20.61
N THR A 300 19.31 31.38 -20.68
CA THR A 300 18.79 30.01 -20.54
C THR A 300 19.84 29.12 -19.87
N LEU A 301 19.42 27.94 -19.42
CA LEU A 301 20.28 26.87 -18.90
C LEU A 301 21.04 26.11 -20.00
N GLY A 302 21.10 26.65 -21.23
CA GLY A 302 21.83 26.05 -22.34
C GLY A 302 23.30 25.77 -22.00
N GLY A 303 23.72 24.52 -22.19
CA GLY A 303 25.08 24.07 -21.87
C GLY A 303 25.34 23.78 -20.38
N LYS A 304 24.34 23.94 -19.51
CA LYS A 304 24.41 23.49 -18.11
C LYS A 304 24.14 21.99 -18.00
N THR A 305 24.65 21.40 -16.94
CA THR A 305 24.41 20.01 -16.59
C THR A 305 23.90 19.91 -15.15
N LEU A 306 22.94 19.03 -14.93
CA LEU A 306 22.55 18.58 -13.59
C LEU A 306 23.45 17.41 -13.20
N THR A 307 23.99 17.45 -11.99
CA THR A 307 24.89 16.41 -11.47
C THR A 307 24.19 15.65 -10.35
N ILE A 308 24.02 14.35 -10.53
CA ILE A 308 23.42 13.44 -9.53
C ILE A 308 24.54 12.57 -8.98
N THR A 309 24.67 12.51 -7.66
CA THR A 309 25.73 11.75 -6.99
C THR A 309 25.13 10.63 -6.16
N GLU A 310 25.62 9.40 -6.36
CA GLU A 310 25.27 8.23 -5.57
C GLU A 310 26.48 7.80 -4.73
N GLN A 311 26.30 7.61 -3.43
CA GLN A 311 27.38 7.24 -2.52
C GLN A 311 26.94 6.21 -1.48
N GLY A 312 27.69 5.11 -1.40
CA GLY A 312 27.47 4.05 -0.42
C GLY A 312 27.86 4.45 1.00
N ILE A 313 27.17 3.85 1.98
CA ILE A 313 27.39 4.10 3.42
C ILE A 313 28.66 3.40 3.93
N SER A 314 29.11 2.34 3.26
CA SER A 314 30.29 1.58 3.67
C SER A 314 31.58 2.40 3.51
N SER A 315 32.46 2.32 4.51
CA SER A 315 33.78 2.98 4.45
C SER A 315 34.56 2.56 3.20
N GLY A 316 35.06 3.55 2.45
CA GLY A 316 35.78 3.35 1.19
C GLY A 316 34.91 3.23 -0.06
N SER A 317 33.58 3.35 0.04
CA SER A 317 32.68 3.40 -1.12
C SER A 317 33.03 4.59 -2.01
N LYS A 318 33.24 4.34 -3.31
CA LYS A 318 33.45 5.41 -4.30
C LYS A 318 32.11 5.99 -4.71
N ALA A 319 32.02 7.32 -4.72
CA ALA A 319 30.86 8.01 -5.28
C ALA A 319 30.78 7.72 -6.79
N LYS A 320 29.56 7.48 -7.27
CA LYS A 320 29.24 7.47 -8.70
C LYS A 320 28.52 8.77 -9.03
N THR A 321 28.78 9.29 -10.22
CA THR A 321 28.20 10.56 -10.66
C THR A 321 27.55 10.39 -12.01
N LEU A 322 26.31 10.86 -12.13
CA LEU A 322 25.56 10.95 -13.36
C LEU A 322 25.39 12.42 -13.73
N THR A 323 25.99 12.82 -14.84
CA THR A 323 25.91 14.18 -15.37
C THR A 323 24.91 14.22 -16.53
N VAL A 324 23.90 15.07 -16.41
CA VAL A 324 22.79 15.13 -17.35
C VAL A 324 22.72 16.52 -17.98
N PRO A 325 22.80 16.66 -19.31
CA PRO A 325 22.56 17.93 -19.99
C PRO A 325 21.15 18.45 -19.70
N VAL A 326 21.04 19.72 -19.31
CA VAL A 326 19.74 20.38 -19.09
C VAL A 326 19.15 20.83 -20.44
N PRO A 327 17.84 20.67 -20.69
CA PRO A 327 17.21 21.16 -21.91
C PRO A 327 17.43 22.67 -22.10
N SER A 328 17.94 23.07 -23.26
CA SER A 328 18.47 24.43 -23.50
C SER A 328 17.44 25.56 -23.48
N ALA A 329 16.15 25.23 -23.56
CA ALA A 329 15.05 26.21 -23.54
C ALA A 329 14.68 26.67 -22.12
N LEU A 330 15.05 25.87 -21.10
CA LEU A 330 14.69 26.14 -19.71
C LEU A 330 15.50 27.31 -19.15
N THR A 331 14.90 28.07 -18.25
CA THR A 331 15.57 29.15 -17.48
C THR A 331 15.82 28.75 -16.04
N GLN A 332 14.99 27.87 -15.49
CA GLN A 332 15.08 27.40 -14.12
C GLN A 332 14.60 25.96 -14.05
N ILE A 333 15.26 25.15 -13.22
CA ILE A 333 14.76 23.86 -12.77
C ILE A 333 14.84 23.77 -11.25
N VAL A 334 13.79 23.24 -10.63
CA VAL A 334 13.74 22.95 -9.19
C VAL A 334 13.42 21.48 -9.02
N VAL A 335 14.28 20.74 -8.32
CA VAL A 335 14.03 19.34 -7.97
C VAL A 335 13.17 19.31 -6.72
N VAL A 336 12.01 18.68 -6.84
CA VAL A 336 11.00 18.66 -5.76
C VAL A 336 10.84 17.30 -5.11
N TYR A 337 11.23 16.22 -5.80
CA TYR A 337 11.15 14.87 -5.26
C TYR A 337 12.14 13.95 -5.99
N GLY A 338 12.63 12.91 -5.31
CA GLY A 338 13.51 11.89 -5.89
C GLY A 338 13.24 10.53 -5.28
N SER A 339 13.53 9.46 -6.03
CA SER A 339 13.45 8.08 -5.56
C SER A 339 14.33 7.17 -6.41
N GLY A 340 14.83 6.09 -5.81
CA GLY A 340 15.63 5.06 -6.50
C GLY A 340 17.07 5.46 -6.80
N SER A 341 17.81 4.57 -7.45
CA SER A 341 19.25 4.74 -7.73
C SER A 341 19.49 5.38 -9.10
N ILE A 342 20.76 5.66 -9.43
CA ILE A 342 21.12 6.10 -10.80
C ILE A 342 20.91 5.00 -11.86
N ASN A 343 20.71 3.75 -11.44
CA ASN A 343 20.45 2.62 -12.33
C ASN A 343 18.97 2.32 -12.48
N ASN A 344 18.15 2.70 -11.49
CA ASN A 344 16.71 2.49 -11.51
C ASN A 344 16.05 3.50 -10.55
N GLY A 345 15.72 4.68 -11.07
CA GLY A 345 15.19 5.75 -10.25
C GLY A 345 14.67 6.92 -11.07
N PHE A 346 14.27 7.98 -10.38
CA PHE A 346 13.83 9.21 -11.02
C PHE A 346 13.98 10.42 -10.08
N ALA A 347 13.99 11.60 -10.68
CA ALA A 347 13.71 12.86 -9.99
C ALA A 347 12.51 13.54 -10.64
N LEU A 348 11.68 14.20 -9.85
CA LEU A 348 10.59 15.07 -10.29
C LEU A 348 11.06 16.52 -10.24
N ILE A 349 10.80 17.25 -11.32
CA ILE A 349 11.34 18.59 -11.55
C ILE A 349 10.22 19.54 -11.94
N GLU A 350 10.21 20.71 -11.32
CA GLU A 350 9.50 21.87 -11.81
C GLU A 350 10.40 22.66 -12.74
N ALA A 351 9.96 22.89 -13.96
CA ALA A 351 10.75 23.55 -15.00
C ALA A 351 10.06 24.83 -15.50
N ALA A 352 10.84 25.89 -15.65
CA ALA A 352 10.37 27.18 -16.17
C ALA A 352 11.07 27.56 -17.49
N ASN A 353 10.37 28.28 -18.36
CA ASN A 353 10.86 28.84 -19.62
C ASN A 353 10.81 30.38 -19.59
N LYS A 354 11.69 31.04 -20.37
CA LYS A 354 11.77 32.51 -20.43
C LYS A 354 10.48 33.17 -20.97
N GLY A 355 10.05 34.26 -20.34
CA GLY A 355 9.11 35.24 -20.94
C GLY A 355 7.76 35.44 -20.24
N LYS A 356 7.48 34.69 -19.17
CA LYS A 356 6.32 34.90 -18.31
C LYS A 356 6.78 34.94 -16.86
N TYR A 357 6.68 36.09 -16.22
CA TYR A 357 6.89 36.24 -14.76
C TYR A 357 5.77 35.59 -13.94
N GLN A 358 5.11 34.56 -14.46
CA GLN A 358 4.03 33.84 -13.79
C GLN A 358 4.14 32.35 -14.15
N ALA A 359 4.46 31.56 -13.12
CA ALA A 359 4.43 30.10 -13.02
C ALA A 359 5.49 29.31 -13.83
N PHE A 360 6.20 28.41 -13.14
CA PHE A 360 6.90 27.29 -13.76
C PHE A 360 5.89 26.54 -14.66
N ASP A 361 6.22 26.34 -15.93
CA ASP A 361 5.23 25.96 -16.94
C ASP A 361 5.09 24.42 -17.09
N GLY A 362 6.05 23.62 -16.61
CA GLY A 362 6.05 22.17 -16.80
C GLY A 362 6.50 21.36 -15.60
N ILE A 363 5.84 20.21 -15.38
CA ILE A 363 6.34 19.14 -14.51
C ILE A 363 7.07 18.13 -15.40
N TRP A 364 8.30 17.83 -15.03
CA TRP A 364 9.19 16.95 -15.77
C TRP A 364 9.65 15.81 -14.87
N LEU A 365 9.83 14.65 -15.46
CA LEU A 365 10.46 13.49 -14.84
C LEU A 365 11.84 13.29 -15.47
N LEU A 366 12.88 13.31 -14.64
CA LEU A 366 14.20 12.85 -15.03
C LEU A 366 14.31 11.37 -14.67
N ARG A 367 14.01 10.50 -15.63
CA ARG A 367 14.10 9.04 -15.44
C ARG A 367 15.54 8.58 -15.51
N MET A 368 16.01 7.86 -14.50
CA MET A 368 17.34 7.27 -14.42
C MET A 368 17.26 5.76 -14.65
N SER A 369 18.04 5.26 -15.60
CA SER A 369 18.09 3.85 -15.95
C SER A 369 19.46 3.49 -16.50
N ASP A 370 20.08 2.44 -15.95
CA ASP A 370 21.38 1.92 -16.37
C ASP A 370 22.49 2.98 -16.48
N GLY A 371 22.56 3.90 -15.50
CA GLY A 371 23.54 4.98 -15.47
C GLY A 371 23.33 6.05 -16.55
N LYS A 372 22.14 6.13 -17.14
CA LYS A 372 21.71 7.19 -18.07
C LYS A 372 20.49 7.88 -17.50
N ALA A 373 20.25 9.12 -17.93
CA ALA A 373 19.04 9.84 -17.58
C ALA A 373 18.34 10.40 -18.82
N THR A 374 17.00 10.39 -18.78
CA THR A 374 16.14 10.92 -19.85
C THR A 374 15.15 11.91 -19.27
N TRP A 375 15.11 13.10 -19.85
CA TRP A 375 14.10 14.12 -19.54
C TRP A 375 12.78 13.76 -20.23
N ILE A 376 11.71 13.71 -19.45
CA ILE A 376 10.37 13.44 -19.96
C ILE A 376 9.42 14.51 -19.43
N GLN A 377 8.75 15.23 -20.31
CA GLN A 377 7.73 16.20 -19.91
C GLN A 377 6.44 15.45 -19.57
N CYS A 378 5.98 15.55 -18.32
CA CYS A 378 4.79 14.86 -17.84
C CYS A 378 3.51 15.68 -17.99
N GLY A 379 3.64 16.98 -18.17
CA GLY A 379 2.51 17.88 -18.36
C GLY A 379 2.86 19.29 -17.94
N ASN A 380 1.87 20.16 -18.09
CA ASN A 380 1.98 21.54 -17.65
C ASN A 380 1.17 21.74 -16.38
N ARG A 381 1.50 22.80 -15.62
CA ARG A 381 0.74 23.16 -14.43
C ARG A 381 -0.73 23.48 -14.70
N VAL A 382 -1.09 23.81 -15.95
CA VAL A 382 -2.49 24.00 -16.39
C VAL A 382 -3.34 22.72 -16.23
N ALA A 383 -2.71 21.55 -16.05
CA ALA A 383 -3.43 20.34 -15.64
C ALA A 383 -4.14 20.51 -14.28
N PHE A 384 -3.74 21.49 -13.48
CA PHE A 384 -4.38 21.90 -12.25
C PHE A 384 -5.16 23.21 -12.47
N THR A 385 -6.36 23.30 -11.89
CA THR A 385 -7.36 24.29 -12.30
C THR A 385 -7.10 25.74 -11.84
N GLU A 386 -6.23 26.00 -10.85
CA GLU A 386 -5.99 27.35 -10.28
C GLU A 386 -4.55 27.52 -9.75
N GLY A 387 -4.13 28.75 -9.37
CA GLY A 387 -2.75 29.11 -8.98
C GLY A 387 -2.31 28.70 -7.56
N PHE A 388 -1.07 29.05 -7.20
CA PHE A 388 -0.36 28.68 -5.96
C PHE A 388 -1.02 29.18 -4.67
N ILE A 389 -1.03 28.33 -3.65
CA ILE A 389 -1.10 28.73 -2.25
C ILE A 389 0.30 29.16 -1.81
N ALA A 390 0.47 30.44 -1.48
CA ALA A 390 1.73 30.95 -0.95
C ALA A 390 2.09 30.24 0.38
N ASP A 391 3.39 30.02 0.60
CA ASP A 391 3.96 29.49 1.85
C ASP A 391 3.59 28.03 2.22
N GLN A 392 3.14 27.22 1.25
CA GLN A 392 2.94 25.77 1.44
C GLN A 392 3.84 24.96 0.48
N GLU A 393 4.63 24.05 1.05
CA GLU A 393 5.49 23.13 0.29
C GLU A 393 4.68 21.97 -0.30
N ALA A 394 5.15 21.43 -1.43
CA ALA A 394 4.53 20.26 -2.05
C ALA A 394 4.64 19.02 -1.15
N SER A 395 3.62 18.17 -1.16
CA SER A 395 3.60 16.90 -0.41
C SER A 395 3.55 15.72 -1.37
N PHE A 396 4.19 14.60 -1.00
CA PHE A 396 4.40 13.46 -1.90
C PHE A 396 4.15 12.13 -1.19
N ALA A 397 3.55 11.19 -1.92
CA ALA A 397 3.40 9.81 -1.46
C ALA A 397 3.57 8.85 -2.64
N ARG A 398 4.27 7.73 -2.42
CA ARG A 398 4.52 6.74 -3.47
C ARG A 398 3.90 5.40 -3.13
N VAL A 399 3.05 4.91 -4.02
CA VAL A 399 2.42 3.59 -3.93
C VAL A 399 2.83 2.79 -5.17
N GLY A 400 3.83 1.92 -5.00
CA GLY A 400 4.42 1.20 -6.14
C GLY A 400 5.06 2.17 -7.13
N SER A 401 4.60 2.16 -8.39
CA SER A 401 5.07 3.11 -9.41
C SER A 401 4.33 4.45 -9.41
N LEU A 402 3.22 4.55 -8.67
CA LEU A 402 2.38 5.75 -8.64
C LEU A 402 2.94 6.75 -7.64
N LEU A 403 3.29 7.94 -8.14
CA LEU A 403 3.65 9.09 -7.33
C LEU A 403 2.45 10.02 -7.23
N TYR A 404 1.86 10.09 -6.04
CA TYR A 404 0.84 11.08 -5.69
C TYR A 404 1.52 12.32 -5.16
N PHE A 405 0.99 13.48 -5.51
CA PHE A 405 1.51 14.74 -5.03
C PHE A 405 0.42 15.78 -4.88
N THR A 406 0.50 16.55 -3.81
CA THR A 406 -0.17 17.82 -3.70
C THR A 406 0.83 18.91 -4.01
N HIS A 407 0.44 19.78 -4.92
CA HIS A 407 1.23 20.92 -5.32
C HIS A 407 0.24 22.06 -5.41
N SER A 408 0.00 22.75 -4.28
CA SER A 408 -0.59 24.09 -4.12
C SER A 408 -1.79 24.54 -5.00
N HIS A 409 -2.60 23.62 -5.55
CA HIS A 409 -3.69 23.94 -6.46
C HIS A 409 -5.02 23.38 -5.93
N ASN A 410 -5.96 24.25 -5.50
CA ASN A 410 -7.35 23.93 -5.12
C ASN A 410 -7.58 22.69 -4.24
N GLY A 411 -6.53 22.20 -3.57
CA GLY A 411 -6.57 20.93 -2.86
C GLY A 411 -6.84 19.71 -3.75
N GLN A 412 -6.30 19.68 -4.98
CA GLN A 412 -6.30 18.47 -5.82
C GLN A 412 -5.03 17.65 -5.61
N ILE A 413 -5.16 16.33 -5.74
CA ILE A 413 -4.04 15.39 -5.75
C ILE A 413 -3.77 14.98 -7.20
N GLY A 414 -2.56 15.28 -7.68
CA GLY A 414 -2.02 14.79 -8.93
C GLY A 414 -1.40 13.40 -8.76
N CYS A 415 -1.34 12.64 -9.85
CA CYS A 415 -0.67 11.34 -9.88
C CYS A 415 0.12 11.16 -11.18
N ILE A 416 1.35 10.66 -11.06
CA ILE A 416 2.20 10.24 -12.18
C ILE A 416 2.54 8.76 -11.99
N ASP A 417 2.28 7.95 -13.00
CA ASP A 417 2.87 6.60 -13.08
C ASP A 417 4.31 6.72 -13.58
N THR A 418 5.26 6.62 -12.65
CA THR A 418 6.69 6.82 -12.91
C THR A 418 7.31 5.72 -13.77
N ALA A 419 6.65 4.55 -13.88
CA ALA A 419 7.09 3.42 -14.69
C ALA A 419 6.55 3.47 -16.13
N ALA A 420 5.51 4.27 -16.41
CA ALA A 420 4.91 4.36 -17.75
C ALA A 420 5.94 4.83 -18.79
N ALA A 421 5.92 4.30 -20.02
CA ALA A 421 6.87 4.71 -21.05
C ALA A 421 6.81 6.23 -21.33
N LEU A 422 5.60 6.80 -21.34
CA LEU A 422 5.31 8.22 -21.45
C LEU A 422 4.48 8.65 -20.22
N PRO A 423 5.12 8.96 -19.09
CA PRO A 423 4.44 9.39 -17.87
C PRO A 423 3.71 10.70 -18.11
N SER A 424 2.48 10.80 -17.64
CA SER A 424 1.69 12.03 -17.68
C SER A 424 0.99 12.28 -16.35
N ILE A 425 0.75 13.56 -16.03
CA ILE A 425 -0.06 13.91 -14.87
C ILE A 425 -1.51 13.47 -15.11
N THR A 426 -2.05 12.75 -14.13
CA THR A 426 -3.47 12.39 -14.05
C THR A 426 -4.07 12.94 -12.77
N LEU A 427 -5.39 13.13 -12.75
CA LEU A 427 -6.15 13.51 -11.56
C LEU A 427 -7.03 12.31 -11.17
N PRO A 428 -6.64 11.51 -10.16
CA PRO A 428 -7.43 10.36 -9.74
C PRO A 428 -8.82 10.80 -9.26
N GLU A 429 -9.85 10.55 -10.08
CA GLU A 429 -11.19 11.13 -9.92
C GLU A 429 -11.77 10.89 -8.53
N LYS A 430 -11.73 9.65 -8.04
CA LYS A 430 -12.33 9.27 -6.75
C LYS A 430 -11.62 9.90 -5.55
N ILE A 431 -10.29 10.00 -5.58
CA ILE A 431 -9.51 10.70 -4.56
C ILE A 431 -9.87 12.19 -4.58
N ASN A 432 -9.94 12.79 -5.76
CA ASN A 432 -10.29 14.21 -5.90
C ASN A 432 -11.76 14.52 -5.60
N ILE A 433 -12.67 13.53 -5.59
CA ILE A 433 -14.04 13.64 -5.07
C ILE A 433 -14.06 13.59 -3.52
N LEU A 434 -13.14 12.84 -2.91
CA LEU A 434 -13.03 12.73 -1.45
C LEU A 434 -12.54 14.05 -0.82
N LEU A 435 -11.57 14.73 -1.44
CA LEU A 435 -10.91 15.92 -0.88
C LEU A 435 -11.90 17.04 -0.47
N PRO A 436 -12.87 17.47 -1.31
CA PRO A 436 -13.89 18.43 -0.90
C PRO A 436 -14.68 18.02 0.34
N GLN A 437 -14.93 16.72 0.54
CA GLN A 437 -15.63 16.21 1.71
C GLN A 437 -14.78 16.36 2.98
N LEU A 438 -13.48 16.11 2.87
CA LEU A 438 -12.53 16.34 3.97
C LEU A 438 -12.45 17.84 4.29
N TYR A 439 -12.37 18.69 3.27
CA TYR A 439 -12.29 20.14 3.42
C TYR A 439 -13.52 20.72 4.12
N SER A 440 -14.72 20.24 3.78
CA SER A 440 -15.96 20.67 4.42
C SER A 440 -16.05 20.35 5.92
N LYS A 441 -15.23 19.41 6.41
CA LYS A 441 -15.16 18.98 7.82
C LYS A 441 -13.98 19.57 8.58
N GLY A 442 -13.06 20.24 7.89
CA GLY A 442 -11.86 20.83 8.48
C GLY A 442 -12.10 22.21 9.10
N PRO A 443 -11.02 22.94 9.44
CA PRO A 443 -11.11 24.26 10.05
C PRO A 443 -11.83 25.27 9.15
N THR A 444 -12.78 26.03 9.73
CA THR A 444 -13.58 27.04 9.01
C THR A 444 -13.34 28.48 9.50
N SER A 445 -12.38 28.71 10.40
CA SER A 445 -12.24 30.02 11.06
C SER A 445 -11.65 31.08 10.12
N GLU A 446 -11.99 32.36 10.36
CA GLU A 446 -11.41 33.53 9.67
C GLU A 446 -9.87 33.62 9.77
N GLN A 447 -9.22 32.72 10.51
CA GLN A 447 -7.77 32.64 10.70
C GLN A 447 -7.06 31.79 9.63
N THR A 448 -7.79 31.03 8.80
CA THR A 448 -7.21 30.41 7.60
C THR A 448 -7.04 31.49 6.53
N VAL A 449 -5.83 32.05 6.41
CA VAL A 449 -5.49 33.07 5.39
C VAL A 449 -5.45 32.47 3.96
N GLY A 450 -5.78 31.19 3.78
CA GLY A 450 -5.90 30.53 2.48
C GLY A 450 -6.40 29.08 2.60
N PRO A 451 -6.67 28.41 1.47
CA PRO A 451 -6.98 26.98 1.47
C PRO A 451 -5.81 26.16 2.03
N LEU A 452 -6.10 25.08 2.74
CA LEU A 452 -5.10 24.20 3.33
C LEU A 452 -4.79 23.04 2.37
N GLN A 453 -3.52 22.79 2.08
CA GLN A 453 -3.09 21.63 1.32
C GLN A 453 -3.14 20.36 2.17
N ALA A 454 -3.63 19.26 1.59
CA ALA A 454 -3.52 17.94 2.22
C ALA A 454 -2.07 17.45 2.19
N GLN A 455 -1.59 16.90 3.31
CA GLN A 455 -0.28 16.24 3.36
C GLN A 455 -0.44 14.77 2.98
N LEU A 456 0.57 14.22 2.31
CA LEU A 456 0.56 12.87 1.78
C LEU A 456 1.66 12.05 2.42
N ALA A 457 1.33 10.80 2.74
CA ALA A 457 2.29 9.77 3.11
C ALA A 457 1.87 8.44 2.50
N SER A 458 2.72 7.43 2.61
CA SER A 458 2.37 6.09 2.14
C SER A 458 3.16 5.03 2.89
N ASP A 459 2.49 3.92 3.19
CA ASP A 459 3.15 2.72 3.70
C ASP A 459 2.41 1.47 3.22
N ASN A 460 3.15 0.38 3.01
CA ASN A 460 2.59 -0.93 2.63
C ASN A 460 1.52 -0.87 1.53
N GLY A 461 1.80 -0.09 0.48
CA GLY A 461 0.92 0.02 -0.69
C GLY A 461 -0.34 0.85 -0.46
N THR A 462 -0.41 1.61 0.64
CA THR A 462 -1.57 2.43 1.01
C THR A 462 -1.22 3.91 0.95
N LEU A 463 -2.09 4.71 0.33
CA LEU A 463 -1.99 6.16 0.35
C LEU A 463 -2.58 6.67 1.66
N ILE A 464 -1.87 7.56 2.32
CA ILE A 464 -2.31 8.22 3.55
C ILE A 464 -2.47 9.70 3.25
N ILE A 465 -3.65 10.22 3.53
CA ILE A 465 -3.98 11.65 3.35
C ILE A 465 -4.17 12.24 4.73
N GLU A 466 -3.36 13.22 5.10
CA GLU A 466 -3.56 14.02 6.30
C GLU A 466 -4.36 15.28 5.96
N TYR A 467 -5.39 15.53 6.75
CA TYR A 467 -6.10 16.79 6.74
C TYR A 467 -6.70 17.06 8.13
N PRO A 468 -6.51 18.25 8.73
CA PRO A 468 -6.98 18.49 10.08
C PRO A 468 -8.51 18.56 10.18
N ASP A 469 -9.03 18.27 11.37
CA ASP A 469 -10.43 18.47 11.72
C ASP A 469 -10.75 19.95 12.04
N ALA A 470 -12.00 20.25 12.38
CA ALA A 470 -12.43 21.60 12.73
C ALA A 470 -11.68 22.24 13.93
N ASN A 471 -11.06 21.44 14.80
CA ASN A 471 -10.29 21.88 15.97
C ASN A 471 -8.79 21.98 15.70
N TRP A 472 -8.34 21.75 14.47
CA TRP A 472 -6.93 21.63 14.09
C TRP A 472 -6.21 20.38 14.61
N ASP A 473 -6.96 19.36 15.02
CA ASP A 473 -6.39 18.06 15.34
C ASP A 473 -6.14 17.28 14.05
N SER A 474 -4.99 16.58 13.95
CA SER A 474 -4.62 15.86 12.72
C SER A 474 -5.53 14.64 12.51
N LEU A 475 -6.13 14.53 11.31
CA LEU A 475 -6.79 13.30 10.84
C LEU A 475 -6.00 12.70 9.68
N TYR A 476 -5.70 11.41 9.78
CA TYR A 476 -5.01 10.64 8.74
C TYR A 476 -5.95 9.60 8.16
N TYR A 477 -6.19 9.65 6.86
CA TYR A 477 -7.08 8.75 6.15
C TYR A 477 -6.26 7.73 5.37
N ALA A 478 -6.46 6.44 5.65
CA ALA A 478 -5.94 5.36 4.81
C ALA A 478 -6.87 5.18 3.60
N VAL A 479 -6.31 5.32 2.41
CA VAL A 479 -7.06 5.33 1.15
C VAL A 479 -6.51 4.26 0.20
N ASP A 480 -7.40 3.47 -0.37
CA ASP A 480 -7.02 2.49 -1.38
C ASP A 480 -6.77 3.12 -2.76
N ALA A 481 -6.25 2.34 -3.71
CA ALA A 481 -6.01 2.80 -5.08
C ALA A 481 -7.28 3.28 -5.80
N SER A 482 -8.46 2.91 -5.30
CA SER A 482 -9.75 3.36 -5.81
C SER A 482 -10.24 4.66 -5.15
N GLY A 483 -9.49 5.28 -4.24
CA GLY A 483 -9.93 6.47 -3.53
C GLY A 483 -10.96 6.20 -2.43
N THR A 484 -11.13 4.94 -2.01
CA THR A 484 -12.03 4.57 -0.91
C THR A 484 -11.28 4.68 0.42
N VAL A 485 -11.89 5.35 1.40
CA VAL A 485 -11.36 5.39 2.77
C VAL A 485 -11.55 4.03 3.43
N LEU A 486 -10.44 3.44 3.87
CA LEU A 486 -10.40 2.14 4.57
C LEU A 486 -10.55 2.32 6.09
N GLY A 487 -10.04 3.43 6.61
CA GLY A 487 -10.12 3.82 8.01
C GLY A 487 -9.45 5.18 8.21
N ASN A 488 -9.53 5.72 9.42
CA ASN A 488 -8.80 6.94 9.77
C ASN A 488 -8.21 6.88 11.18
N LEU A 489 -7.20 7.71 11.41
CA LEU A 489 -6.65 8.01 12.74
C LEU A 489 -6.97 9.46 13.08
N HIS A 490 -7.43 9.69 14.30
CA HIS A 490 -7.57 11.00 14.90
C HIS A 490 -6.53 11.17 15.99
N ILE A 491 -5.80 12.29 15.95
CA ILE A 491 -4.72 12.57 16.87
C ILE A 491 -4.99 13.90 17.53
N ASP A 492 -5.26 13.82 18.83
CA ASP A 492 -5.41 14.97 19.70
C ASP A 492 -4.22 15.04 20.69
N LYS A 493 -4.25 16.02 21.58
CA LYS A 493 -3.18 16.26 22.57
C LYS A 493 -3.05 15.17 23.65
N THR A 494 -3.89 14.16 23.63
CA THR A 494 -4.02 13.15 24.70
C THR A 494 -4.02 11.71 24.18
N SER A 495 -4.36 11.50 22.90
CA SER A 495 -4.48 10.18 22.33
C SER A 495 -4.34 10.14 20.80
N ILE A 496 -3.97 8.95 20.33
CA ILE A 496 -4.13 8.52 18.93
C ILE A 496 -5.25 7.49 18.92
N THR A 497 -6.33 7.77 18.19
CA THR A 497 -7.53 6.92 18.15
C THR A 497 -7.83 6.47 16.74
N SER A 498 -8.11 5.18 16.54
CA SER A 498 -8.44 4.61 15.23
C SER A 498 -9.95 4.51 15.01
N PHE A 499 -10.35 4.67 13.75
CA PHE A 499 -11.73 4.50 13.29
C PHE A 499 -11.76 3.67 12.00
N ASP A 500 -12.79 2.83 11.86
CA ASP A 500 -13.04 2.12 10.61
C ASP A 500 -13.64 3.04 9.53
N ALA A 501 -13.80 2.53 8.30
CA ALA A 501 -14.40 3.27 7.18
C ALA A 501 -15.82 3.81 7.46
N LYS A 502 -16.54 3.27 8.46
CA LYS A 502 -17.89 3.69 8.85
C LYS A 502 -17.87 4.71 10.01
N GLY A 503 -16.69 5.09 10.50
CA GLY A 503 -16.50 5.99 11.63
C GLY A 503 -16.72 5.32 12.98
N LYS A 504 -16.73 3.98 13.06
CA LYS A 504 -16.78 3.28 14.34
C LYS A 504 -15.39 3.35 14.97
N GLN A 505 -15.33 3.85 16.19
CA GLN A 505 -14.11 3.88 16.99
C GLN A 505 -13.59 2.46 17.27
N GLY A 506 -12.28 2.29 17.13
CA GLY A 506 -11.54 1.07 17.46
C GLY A 506 -10.71 1.28 18.72
N SER A 507 -9.42 0.99 18.61
CA SER A 507 -8.45 1.18 19.69
C SER A 507 -8.01 2.64 19.85
N SER A 508 -7.49 2.96 21.03
CA SER A 508 -6.86 4.25 21.31
C SER A 508 -5.59 4.01 22.13
N ILE A 509 -4.54 4.78 21.83
CA ILE A 509 -3.30 4.82 22.60
C ILE A 509 -3.22 6.19 23.23
N SER A 510 -3.10 6.25 24.56
CA SER A 510 -2.89 7.52 25.25
C SER A 510 -1.46 7.97 25.06
N THR A 511 -1.28 9.09 24.37
CA THR A 511 0.01 9.74 24.18
C THR A 511 -0.18 11.25 24.05
N PRO A 512 0.74 12.08 24.60
CA PRO A 512 0.67 13.53 24.47
C PRO A 512 1.16 14.10 23.12
N GLY A 513 1.61 13.27 22.19
CA GLY A 513 2.45 13.71 21.06
C GLY A 513 1.98 13.33 19.66
N GLY A 514 2.76 13.76 18.66
CA GLY A 514 2.50 13.55 17.24
C GLY A 514 2.94 12.17 16.72
N ILE A 515 2.64 11.91 15.44
CA ILE A 515 3.15 10.74 14.72
C ILE A 515 3.99 11.15 13.53
N SER A 516 4.91 10.27 13.16
CA SER A 516 5.68 10.33 11.93
C SER A 516 5.42 9.05 11.13
N PHE A 517 5.05 9.19 9.86
CA PHE A 517 4.98 8.08 8.91
C PHE A 517 6.35 7.76 8.31
N PRO A 518 6.58 6.53 7.84
CA PRO A 518 7.83 6.19 7.21
C PRO A 518 8.01 7.00 5.93
N SER A 519 9.22 7.48 5.71
CA SER A 519 9.58 8.17 4.48
C SER A 519 10.36 7.23 3.57
N ILE A 520 9.66 6.59 2.65
CA ILE A 520 10.24 5.49 1.85
C ILE A 520 11.26 6.01 0.84
N ASP A 521 11.04 7.22 0.32
CA ASP A 521 11.70 7.68 -0.91
C ASP A 521 12.43 9.01 -0.78
N LEU A 522 12.10 9.86 0.20
CA LEU A 522 12.70 11.19 0.34
C LEU A 522 12.94 11.50 1.81
N PHE A 523 14.19 11.74 2.22
CA PHE A 523 14.51 12.00 3.64
C PHE A 523 14.90 13.46 3.89
N GLU A 524 14.50 14.35 2.98
CA GLU A 524 14.74 15.80 2.98
C GLU A 524 13.53 16.58 2.52
#